data_AF-A0A101X1Z4-F1
#
_entry.id   AF-A0A101X1Z4-F1
#
_cell.length_a   1.000
_cell.length_b   1.000
_cell.length_c   1.000
_cell.angle_alpha   90.00
_cell.angle_beta   90.00
_cell.angle_gamma   90.00
#
_symmetry.space_group_name_H-M   'P 1'
#
loop_
_entity.id
_entity.type
_entity.pdbx_description
1 polymer ?
#
loop_
_entity_poly.entity_id
_entity_poly.type
_entity_poly.pdbx_seq_one_letter_code
_entity_poly.pdbx_strand_id
1 'polypeptide(L)' 'MGVLEELQKKGVRFHAYKANGLTIAYVMDGEVDAVPEKIVRAGGHVFMYFGDVVVVKREAASQAPGGPSAPA' A
#
# COMPACT_ATOMS: atom_id res chain seq x y z
N MET A 1 14.24 -9.55 -8.65
CA MET A 1 13.35 -9.79 -7.49
C MET A 1 12.30 -8.70 -7.55
N GLY A 2 11.02 -9.05 -7.66
CA GLY A 2 9.94 -8.08 -7.73
C GLY A 2 9.63 -7.48 -6.37
N VAL A 3 9.13 -6.24 -6.33
CA VAL A 3 8.81 -5.53 -5.07
C VAL A 3 7.86 -6.34 -4.18
N LEU A 4 6.92 -7.09 -4.75
CA LEU A 4 5.97 -7.93 -3.99
C LEU A 4 6.65 -9.08 -3.26
N GLU A 5 7.67 -9.70 -3.86
CA GLU A 5 8.44 -10.76 -3.21
C GLU A 5 9.24 -10.20 -2.03
N GLU A 6 9.74 -8.97 -2.16
CA GLU A 6 10.46 -8.30 -1.07
C GLU A 6 9.53 -7.96 0.11
N LEU A 7 8.32 -7.44 -0.20
CA LEU A 7 7.28 -7.20 0.81
C LEU A 7 6.94 -8.49 1.58
N GLN A 8 6.74 -9.60 0.87
CA GLN A 8 6.46 -10.90 1.51
C GLN A 8 7.62 -11.37 2.40
N LYS A 9 8.87 -11.25 1.94
CA LYS A 9 10.07 -11.61 2.73
C LYS A 9 10.20 -10.78 4.00
N LYS A 10 9.81 -9.49 3.94
CA LYS A 10 9.81 -8.57 5.09
C LYS A 10 8.58 -8.76 6.00
N GLY A 11 7.70 -9.72 5.71
CA GLY A 11 6.51 -9.99 6.52
C GLY A 11 5.41 -8.94 6.37
N VAL A 12 5.47 -8.10 5.33
CA VAL A 12 4.46 -7.07 5.05
C VAL A 12 3.15 -7.75 4.65
N ARG A 13 2.07 -7.41 5.36
CA ARG A 13 0.72 -7.88 5.02
C ARG A 13 0.12 -6.93 4.00
N PHE A 14 -0.18 -7.45 2.82
CA PHE A 14 -0.84 -6.69 1.76
C PHE A 14 -1.88 -7.53 1.04
N HIS A 15 -2.84 -6.85 0.42
CA HIS A 15 -3.77 -7.43 -0.52
C HIS A 15 -3.37 -6.99 -1.93
N ALA A 16 -3.10 -7.94 -2.82
CA ALA A 16 -2.72 -7.65 -4.20
C ALA A 16 -3.80 -8.06 -5.19
N TYR A 17 -4.07 -7.19 -6.16
CA TYR A 17 -5.00 -7.45 -7.25
C TYR A 17 -4.52 -6.77 -8.54
N LYS A 18 -4.99 -7.25 -9.69
CA LYS A 18 -4.67 -6.65 -11.00
C LYS A 18 -5.77 -5.71 -11.44
N ALA A 19 -5.40 -4.54 -11.95
CA ALA A 19 -6.30 -3.57 -12.54
C ALA A 19 -5.63 -2.89 -13.73
N ASN A 20 -6.26 -2.93 -14.92
CA ASN A 20 -5.78 -2.28 -16.14
C ASN A 20 -4.30 -2.56 -16.48
N GLY A 21 -3.85 -3.80 -16.30
CA GLY A 21 -2.45 -4.19 -16.56
C GLY A 21 -1.46 -3.84 -15.46
N LEU A 22 -1.88 -3.13 -14.41
CA LEU A 22 -1.09 -2.86 -13.21
C LEU A 22 -1.40 -3.88 -12.11
N THR A 23 -0.40 -4.20 -11.30
CA THR A 23 -0.59 -4.94 -10.06
C THR A 23 -0.62 -3.95 -8.90
N ILE A 24 -1.76 -3.86 -8.22
CA ILE A 24 -1.93 -2.96 -7.07
C ILE A 24 -1.76 -3.79 -5.80
N ALA A 25 -0.83 -3.42 -4.93
CA ALA A 25 -0.60 -4.03 -3.63
C ALA A 25 -0.96 -3.04 -2.52
N TYR A 26 -2.10 -3.28 -1.87
CA TYR A 26 -2.57 -2.47 -0.76
C TYR A 26 -2.00 -3.00 0.56
N VAL A 27 -1.12 -2.23 1.18
CA VAL A 27 -0.45 -2.58 2.44
C VAL A 27 -1.39 -2.34 3.61
N MET A 28 -1.66 -3.41 4.34
CA MET A 28 -2.48 -3.40 5.56
C MET A 28 -1.62 -3.23 6.81
N ASP A 29 -0.44 -3.85 6.84
CA ASP A 29 0.48 -3.83 7.98
C ASP A 29 1.92 -4.11 7.52
N GLY A 30 2.89 -3.50 8.19
CA GLY A 30 4.32 -3.59 7.85
C GLY A 30 4.88 -2.40 7.07
N GLU A 31 6.21 -2.30 7.05
CA GLU A 31 6.92 -1.19 6.41
C GLU A 31 7.37 -1.52 4.98
N VAL A 32 7.18 -0.55 4.10
CA VAL A 32 7.68 -0.59 2.72
C VAL A 32 9.01 0.15 2.68
N ASP A 33 10.08 -0.60 2.89
CA ASP A 33 11.47 -0.10 2.81
C ASP A 33 12.06 -0.40 1.43
N ALA A 34 11.46 0.18 0.40
CA ALA A 34 11.89 0.08 -1.00
C ALA A 34 11.81 1.47 -1.63
N VAL A 35 12.73 1.79 -2.56
CA VAL A 35 12.79 3.09 -3.23
C VAL A 35 11.92 3.06 -4.48
N PRO A 36 10.75 3.75 -4.52
CA PRO A 36 9.90 3.78 -5.70
C PRO A 36 10.44 4.72 -6.77
N GLU A 37 10.06 4.46 -8.02
CA GLU A 37 10.32 5.33 -9.17
C GLU A 37 9.53 6.64 -9.08
N LYS A 38 8.32 6.55 -8.52
CA LYS A 38 7.41 7.69 -8.34
C LYS A 38 6.57 7.54 -7.09
N ILE A 39 6.34 8.66 -6.41
CA ILE A 39 5.43 8.75 -5.26
C ILE A 39 4.30 9.73 -5.60
N VAL A 40 3.06 9.31 -5.37
CA VAL A 40 1.87 10.17 -5.43
C VAL A 40 1.19 10.12 -4.07
N ARG A 41 0.76 11.28 -3.55
CA ARG A 41 -0.01 11.38 -2.31
C ARG A 41 -1.39 11.94 -2.64
N ALA A 42 -2.45 11.19 -2.36
CA ALA A 42 -3.81 11.60 -2.66
C ALA A 42 -4.81 10.85 -1.77
N GLY A 43 -5.87 11.54 -1.34
CA GLY A 43 -6.98 10.93 -0.61
C GLY A 43 -6.57 10.16 0.66
N GLY A 44 -5.55 10.64 1.39
CA GLY A 44 -5.02 9.97 2.59
C GLY A 44 -4.18 8.71 2.31
N HIS A 45 -3.77 8.51 1.06
CA HIS A 45 -2.94 7.38 0.64
C HIS A 45 -1.66 7.85 -0.06
N VAL A 46 -0.60 7.06 0.13
CA VAL A 46 0.67 7.13 -0.60
C VAL A 46 0.70 5.99 -1.61
N PHE A 47 0.82 6.34 -2.88
CA PHE A 47 0.99 5.43 -4.01
C PHE A 47 2.46 5.45 -4.42
N MET A 48 3.12 4.29 -4.34
CA MET A 48 4.53 4.08 -4.64
C MET A 48 4.62 3.20 -5.88
N TYR A 49 5.14 3.74 -6.98
CA TYR A 49 5.21 3.06 -8.27
C TYR A 49 6.56 2.35 -8.43
N PHE A 50 6.50 1.09 -8.86
CA PHE A 50 7.63 0.21 -9.15
C PHE A 50 7.34 -0.50 -10.48
N GLY A 51 7.58 0.16 -11.61
CA GLY A 51 7.21 -0.38 -12.92
C GLY A 51 5.70 -0.62 -13.06
N ASP A 52 5.30 -1.88 -13.27
CA ASP A 52 3.91 -2.33 -13.38
C ASP A 52 3.23 -2.57 -12.02
N VAL A 53 3.94 -2.37 -10.90
CA VAL A 53 3.43 -2.55 -9.54
C VAL A 53 3.20 -1.20 -8.86
N VAL A 54 2.03 -1.04 -8.25
CA VAL A 54 1.69 0.12 -7.42
C VAL A 54 1.47 -0.36 -5.99
N VAL A 55 2.36 0.04 -5.09
CA VAL A 55 2.20 -0.23 -3.66
C VAL A 55 1.47 0.94 -3.02
N VAL A 56 0.35 0.66 -2.39
CA VAL A 56 -0.53 1.66 -1.76
C VAL A 56 -0.46 1.49 -0.25
N LYS A 57 -0.15 2.56 0.47
CA LYS A 57 -0.23 2.62 1.93
C LYS A 57 -1.03 3.84 2.36
N ARG A 58 -1.64 3.80 3.54
CA ARG A 58 -2.26 5.00 4.13
C ARG A 58 -1.18 5.97 4.63
N GLU A 59 -1.41 7.27 4.50
CA GLU A 59 -0.60 8.28 5.20
C GLU A 59 -0.86 8.20 6.71
N ALA A 60 0.20 8.30 7.51
CA ALA A 60 0.14 8.15 8.98
C ALA A 60 -0.65 9.24 9.72
N ALA A 61 -1.35 10.14 9.02
CA ALA A 61 -2.34 11.03 9.59
C ALA A 61 -3.70 10.31 9.73
N SER A 62 -3.77 9.32 10.64
CA SER A 62 -4.99 8.82 11.35
C SER A 62 -4.89 7.33 11.64
N GLN A 63 -4.00 6.95 12.56
CA GLN A 63 -4.43 6.03 13.61
C GLN A 63 -5.16 6.86 14.68
N ALA A 64 -6.37 7.32 14.36
CA ALA A 64 -7.34 7.59 15.40
C ALA A 64 -7.89 6.22 15.84
N PRO A 65 -7.84 5.86 17.14
CA PRO A 65 -8.64 4.75 17.62
C PRO A 65 -10.11 5.15 17.45
N GLY A 66 -10.85 4.41 16.62
CA GLY A 66 -12.30 4.60 16.44
C GLY A 66 -12.69 5.43 15.21
N GLY A 67 -12.90 4.74 14.08
CA GLY A 67 -13.95 5.20 13.17
C GLY A 67 -15.31 4.84 13.80
N PRO A 68 -16.34 5.69 13.70
CA PRO A 68 -17.65 5.38 14.28
C PRO A 68 -18.18 4.09 13.67
N SER A 69 -18.56 3.13 14.53
CA SER A 69 -19.46 2.05 14.14
C SER A 69 -20.67 2.70 13.48
N ALA A 70 -20.95 2.33 12.23
CA ALA A 70 -22.16 2.78 11.56
C ALA A 70 -23.37 2.43 12.45
N PRO A 71 -24.27 3.38 12.76
CA PRO A 71 -25.53 3.03 13.40
C PRO A 71 -26.36 2.20 12.42
N ALA A 72 -26.88 1.07 12.91
CA ALA A 72 -27.98 0.34 12.30
C ALA A 72 -29.30 1.07 12.55
#